data_AF-A0A2E3PV57-F1
#
_entry.id   AF-A0A2E3PV57-F1
#
_cell.length_a   1.000
_cell.length_b   1.000
_cell.length_c   1.000
_cell.angle_alpha   90.00
_cell.angle_beta   90.00
_cell.angle_gamma   90.00
#
_symmetry.space_group_name_H-M   'P 1'
#
loop_
_entity.id
_entity.type
_entity.pdbx_description
1 polymer ?
#
loop_
_entity_poly.entity_id
_entity_poly.type
_entity_poly.pdbx_seq_one_letter_code
_entity_poly.pdbx_strand_id
1 'polypeptide(L)'
;MTPEESISVLFGLAGLVNPFALMIGAVLGWFADARAKLLIAGFAAAALSVLLDASMNFSGVPPVGGYDGGPLAVLPFRFVGAALAAAFVHGMRNRMRGGR
;
A
#
# COMPACT_ATOMS: atom_id res chain seq x y z
N MET A 1 -20.86 10.39 6.11
CA MET A 1 -20.00 9.25 6.45
C MET A 1 -20.09 9.00 7.95
N THR A 2 -20.61 7.86 8.35
CA THR A 2 -20.62 7.43 9.75
C THR A 2 -19.23 6.90 10.15
N PRO A 3 -18.90 6.82 11.45
CA PRO A 3 -17.61 6.28 11.90
C PRO A 3 -17.35 4.84 11.44
N GLU A 4 -18.38 4.00 11.40
CA GLU A 4 -18.33 2.62 10.90
C GLU A 4 -17.96 2.54 9.41
N GLU A 5 -18.55 3.39 8.57
CA GLU A 5 -18.23 3.48 7.14
C GLU A 5 -16.76 3.89 6.96
N SER A 6 -16.31 4.85 7.77
CA SER A 6 -14.92 5.34 7.75
C SER A 6 -13.93 4.22 8.07
N ILE A 7 -14.21 3.40 9.10
CA ILE A 7 -13.36 2.25 9.45
C ILE A 7 -13.31 1.26 8.30
N SER A 8 -14.45 0.96 7.67
CA SER A 8 -14.49 0.01 6.55
C SER A 8 -13.64 0.46 5.35
N VAL A 9 -13.64 1.76 5.05
CA VAL A 9 -12.85 2.34 3.95
C VAL A 9 -11.35 2.32 4.30
N LEU A 10 -10.99 2.76 5.51
CA LEU A 10 -9.60 2.89 5.93
C LEU A 10 -8.91 1.53 6.10
N PHE A 11 -9.60 0.53 6.65
CA PHE A 11 -9.05 -0.82 6.82
C PHE A 11 -9.35 -1.76 5.64
N GLY A 12 -10.19 -1.34 4.69
CA GLY A 12 -10.55 -2.12 3.52
C GLY A 12 -9.65 -1.92 2.31
N LEU A 13 -10.23 -2.13 1.12
CA LEU A 13 -9.55 -2.07 -0.18
C LEU A 13 -9.09 -0.66 -0.57
N ALA A 14 -9.70 0.37 0.01
CA ALA A 14 -9.29 1.75 -0.24
C ALA A 14 -8.03 2.12 0.55
N GLY A 15 -7.83 1.57 1.74
CA GLY A 15 -6.72 1.93 2.64
C GLY A 15 -5.75 0.77 2.86
N LEU A 16 -5.81 0.15 4.04
CA LEU A 16 -4.79 -0.79 4.54
C LEU A 16 -4.55 -1.98 3.60
N VAL A 17 -5.63 -2.47 2.98
CA VAL A 17 -5.61 -3.67 2.12
C VAL A 17 -5.71 -3.26 0.65
N ASN A 18 -5.24 -2.06 0.31
CA ASN A 18 -5.23 -1.63 -1.09
C ASN A 18 -4.32 -2.52 -1.93
N PRO A 19 -4.85 -3.19 -2.98
CA PRO A 19 -4.11 -4.22 -3.69
C PRO A 19 -2.86 -3.69 -4.39
N PHE A 20 -2.91 -2.46 -4.94
CA PHE A 20 -1.77 -1.85 -5.59
C PHE A 20 -0.68 -1.47 -4.59
N ALA A 21 -1.06 -0.84 -3.48
CA ALA A 21 -0.10 -0.49 -2.43
C ALA A 21 0.59 -1.74 -1.86
N LEU A 22 -0.16 -2.80 -1.60
CA LEU A 22 0.38 -4.07 -1.11
C LEU A 22 1.33 -4.74 -2.12
N MET A 23 0.93 -4.81 -3.38
CA MET A 23 1.74 -5.43 -4.44
C MET A 23 3.04 -4.67 -4.69
N ILE A 24 2.98 -3.33 -4.79
CA ILE A 24 4.17 -2.50 -4.99
C ILE A 24 5.08 -2.57 -3.76
N GLY A 25 4.52 -2.48 -2.56
CA GLY A 25 5.27 -2.62 -1.30
C GLY A 25 5.99 -3.97 -1.21
N ALA A 26 5.30 -5.06 -1.55
CA ALA A 26 5.86 -6.41 -1.61
C ALA A 26 7.05 -6.50 -2.58
N VAL A 27 6.88 -6.00 -3.81
CA VAL A 27 7.94 -5.99 -4.84
C VAL A 27 9.16 -5.19 -4.35
N LEU A 28 8.94 -3.97 -3.87
CA LEU A 28 10.04 -3.12 -3.38
C LEU A 28 10.72 -3.71 -2.14
N GLY A 29 9.96 -4.31 -1.22
CA GLY A 29 10.48 -5.01 -0.05
C GLY A 29 11.34 -6.21 -0.40
N TRP A 30 11.02 -6.93 -1.49
CA TRP A 30 11.87 -8.00 -2.00
C TRP A 30 13.25 -7.50 -2.39
N PHE A 31 13.35 -6.33 -3.02
CA PHE A 31 14.63 -5.75 -3.45
C PHE A 31 15.35 -4.92 -2.37
N ALA A 32 14.67 -4.58 -1.28
CA ALA A 32 15.26 -3.82 -0.18
C ALA A 32 16.46 -4.58 0.44
N ASP A 33 17.60 -3.90 0.55
CA ASP A 33 18.85 -4.38 1.15
C ASP A 33 19.04 -3.92 2.60
N ALA A 34 18.27 -2.93 3.06
CA ALA A 34 18.33 -2.41 4.41
C ALA A 34 16.93 -2.17 4.99
N ARG A 35 16.79 -2.30 6.32
CA ARG A 35 15.52 -2.07 7.02
C ARG A 35 14.96 -0.65 6.80
N ALA A 36 15.83 0.36 6.72
CA ALA A 36 15.43 1.73 6.44
C ALA A 36 14.71 1.89 5.08
N LYS A 37 15.05 1.04 4.10
CA LYS A 37 14.43 1.06 2.77
C LYS A 37 13.00 0.50 2.77
N LEU A 38 12.55 -0.14 3.85
CA LEU A 38 11.17 -0.61 3.99
C LEU A 38 10.19 0.56 4.17
N LEU A 39 10.58 1.60 4.90
CA LEU A 39 9.76 2.81 5.01
C LEU A 39 9.69 3.55 3.67
N ILE A 40 10.81 3.61 2.95
CA ILE A 40 10.86 4.18 1.60
C ILE A 40 9.97 3.38 0.64
N ALA A 41 10.04 2.04 0.71
CA ALA A 41 9.21 1.15 -0.08
C ALA A 41 7.71 1.35 0.21
N GLY A 42 7.32 1.42 1.49
CA GLY A 42 5.95 1.70 1.89
C GLY A 42 5.45 3.06 1.40
N PHE A 43 6.27 4.10 1.52
CA PHE A 43 5.93 5.45 1.06
C PHE A 43 5.81 5.52 -0.47
N ALA A 44 6.78 4.96 -1.19
CA ALA A 44 6.74 4.88 -2.65
C ALA A 44 5.53 4.11 -3.15
N ALA A 45 5.19 2.98 -2.51
CA ALA A 45 4.01 2.20 -2.85
C ALA A 45 2.71 2.95 -2.60
N ALA A 46 2.59 3.67 -1.48
CA ALA A 46 1.43 4.51 -1.20
C ALA A 46 1.29 5.64 -2.23
N ALA A 47 2.39 6.35 -2.54
CA ALA A 47 2.40 7.42 -3.55
C ALA A 47 2.03 6.90 -4.95
N LEU A 48 2.62 5.78 -5.37
CA LEU A 48 2.32 5.15 -6.67
C LEU A 48 0.86 4.67 -6.74
N SER A 49 0.30 4.14 -5.66
CA SER A 49 -1.12 3.77 -5.61
C SER A 49 -2.06 4.97 -5.80
N VAL A 50 -1.69 6.14 -5.26
CA VAL A 50 -2.44 7.38 -5.45
C VAL A 50 -2.37 7.85 -6.90
N LEU A 51 -1.20 7.75 -7.53
CA LEU A 51 -1.06 8.06 -8.96
C LEU A 51 -1.90 7.11 -9.83
N LEU A 52 -1.97 5.82 -9.47
CA LEU A 52 -2.84 4.86 -10.14
C LEU A 52 -4.31 5.25 -10.01
N ASP A 53 -4.79 5.58 -8.81
CA ASP A 53 -6.18 6.03 -8.64
C ASP A 53 -6.47 7.33 -9.39
N ALA A 54 -5.52 8.26 -9.43
CA ALA A 54 -5.66 9.49 -10.21
C ALA A 54 -5.77 9.16 -11.71
N SER A 55 -4.96 8.23 -12.22
CA SER A 55 -5.04 7.77 -13.61
C SER A 55 -6.36 7.05 -13.92
N MET A 56 -6.86 6.23 -12.99
CA MET A 56 -8.14 5.54 -13.12
C MET A 56 -9.29 6.54 -13.21
N ASN A 57 -9.35 7.50 -12.27
CA ASN A 57 -10.33 8.56 -12.29
C ASN A 57 -10.29 9.37 -13.59
N PHE A 58 -9.09 9.70 -14.07
CA PHE A 58 -8.93 10.41 -15.35
C PHE A 58 -9.45 9.61 -16.55
N SER A 59 -9.35 8.27 -16.50
CA SER A 59 -9.90 7.36 -17.52
C SER A 59 -11.39 7.05 -17.36
N GLY A 60 -12.07 7.59 -16.35
CA GLY A 60 -13.47 7.29 -16.04
C GLY A 60 -13.69 5.96 -15.31
N VAL A 61 -12.62 5.29 -14.87
CA VAL A 61 -12.67 4.07 -14.06
C VAL A 61 -12.71 4.46 -12.58
N PRO A 62 -13.66 3.94 -11.78
CA PRO A 62 -13.72 4.25 -10.36
C PRO A 62 -12.47 3.71 -9.63
N PRO A 63 -11.91 4.46 -8.68
CA PRO A 63 -10.74 4.04 -7.90
C PRO A 63 -11.07 2.86 -7.00
N VAL A 64 -10.05 2.08 -6.65
CA VAL A 64 -10.25 0.85 -5.88
C VAL A 64 -10.68 1.17 -4.45
N GLY A 65 -11.82 0.58 -4.06
CA GLY A 65 -12.35 0.63 -2.70
C GLY A 65 -13.28 1.80 -2.38
N GLY A 66 -13.57 2.69 -3.33
CA GLY A 66 -14.62 3.72 -3.25
C GLY A 66 -14.51 4.66 -2.04
N TYR A 67 -13.97 5.87 -2.24
CA TYR A 67 -13.84 6.87 -1.17
C TYR A 67 -14.15 8.28 -1.70
N ASP A 68 -14.84 9.09 -0.89
CA ASP A 68 -15.30 10.43 -1.27
C ASP A 68 -14.27 11.54 -0.94
N GLY A 69 -13.30 11.27 -0.06
CA GLY A 69 -12.33 12.26 0.47
C GLY A 69 -11.09 12.51 -0.39
N GLY A 70 -11.05 11.98 -1.61
CA GLY A 70 -9.86 12.01 -2.48
C GLY A 70 -8.74 11.04 -2.07
N PRO A 71 -7.79 10.72 -2.97
CA PRO A 71 -6.82 9.63 -2.77
C PRO A 71 -5.88 9.83 -1.56
N LEU A 72 -5.68 11.08 -1.15
CA LEU A 72 -4.82 11.44 -0.03
C LEU A 72 -5.44 11.07 1.32
N ALA A 73 -6.78 10.95 1.42
CA ALA A 73 -7.45 10.61 2.68
C ALA A 73 -7.10 9.19 3.18
N VAL A 74 -6.85 8.26 2.24
CA VAL A 74 -6.52 6.86 2.53
C VAL A 74 -5.02 6.57 2.51
N LEU A 75 -4.19 7.55 2.13
CA LEU A 75 -2.74 7.41 1.97
C LEU A 75 -2.03 6.89 3.23
N PRO A 76 -2.32 7.38 4.46
CA PRO A 76 -1.64 6.87 5.66
C PRO A 76 -1.86 5.36 5.89
N PHE A 77 -3.07 4.87 5.60
CA PHE A 77 -3.39 3.46 5.75
C PHE A 77 -2.73 2.62 4.65
N ARG A 78 -2.69 3.12 3.41
CA ARG A 78 -1.94 2.48 2.32
C ARG A 78 -0.46 2.39 2.62
N PHE A 79 0.12 3.44 3.20
CA PHE A 79 1.51 3.45 3.65
C PHE A 79 1.78 2.34 4.66
N VAL A 80 0.92 2.24 5.70
CA VAL A 80 1.06 1.18 6.72
C VAL A 80 0.93 -0.21 6.07
N GLY A 81 -0.08 -0.42 5.23
CA GLY A 81 -0.30 -1.69 4.54
C GLY A 81 0.89 -2.07 3.66
N ALA A 82 1.37 -1.15 2.85
CA ALA A 82 2.51 -1.36 1.97
C ALA A 82 3.81 -1.58 2.73
N ALA A 83 4.05 -0.86 3.84
CA ALA A 83 5.21 -1.05 4.70
C ALA A 83 5.19 -2.44 5.36
N LEU A 84 4.02 -2.92 5.79
CA LEU A 84 3.84 -4.27 6.32
C LEU A 84 4.10 -5.33 5.24
N ALA A 85 3.57 -5.15 4.03
CA ALA A 85 3.84 -6.03 2.90
C ALA A 85 5.33 -6.08 2.55
N ALA A 86 5.98 -4.91 2.49
CA ALA A 86 7.42 -4.80 2.25
C ALA A 86 8.23 -5.53 3.32
N ALA A 87 7.91 -5.31 4.60
CA ALA A 87 8.59 -5.93 5.72
C ALA A 87 8.41 -7.46 5.73
N PHE A 88 7.20 -7.93 5.44
CA PHE A 88 6.89 -9.36 5.33
C PHE A 88 7.74 -10.03 4.25
N VAL A 89 7.75 -9.47 3.05
CA VAL A 89 8.48 -10.03 1.90
C VAL A 89 9.99 -9.96 2.09
N HIS A 90 10.50 -8.84 2.64
CA HIS A 90 11.91 -8.70 3.00
C HIS A 90 12.34 -9.74 4.05
N GLY A 91 11.55 -9.93 5.10
CA GLY A 91 11.81 -10.93 6.14
C GLY A 91 11.80 -12.35 5.58
N MET A 92 10.84 -12.66 4.71
CA MET A 92 10.74 -13.95 4.03
C MET A 92 11.98 -14.24 3.15
N ARG A 93 12.42 -13.25 2.36
CA ARG A 93 13.66 -13.35 1.54
C ARG A 93 14.89 -13.61 2.39
N ASN A 94 15.04 -12.92 3.51
CA ASN A 94 16.21 -13.09 4.39
C ASN A 94 16.24 -14.49 5.03
N ARG A 95 15.07 -15.03 5.41
CA ARG A 95 14.98 -16.42 5.89
C ARG A 95 15.36 -17.43 4.82
N MET A 96 14.90 -17.25 3.57
CA MET A 96 15.27 -18.12 2.45
C MET A 96 16.78 -18.09 2.15
N ARG A 97 17.43 -16.94 2.36
CA ARG A 97 18.87 -16.77 2.12
C ARG A 97 19.74 -17.26 3.28
N GLY A 98 19.26 -17.17 4.52
CA GLY A 98 19.97 -17.61 5.73
C GLY A 98 19.75 -19.08 6.10
N GLY A 99 18.87 -19.80 5.39
CA GLY A 99 18.67 -21.26 5.53
C GLY A 99 19.57 -22.10 4.63
N ARG A 100 20.68 -21.55 4.16
CA ARG A 100 21.78 -22.24 3.46
C ARG A 100 23.04 -22.12 4.30
#